data_AF-A0A511YSH2-F1
#
_entry.id   AF-A0A511YSH2-F1
#
_cell.length_a   1.000
_cell.length_b   1.000
_cell.length_c   1.000
_cell.angle_alpha   90.00
_cell.angle_beta   90.00
_cell.angle_gamma   90.00
#
_symmetry.space_group_name_H-M   'P 1'
#
loop_
_entity.id
_entity.type
_entity.pdbx_description
1 polymer ?
#
loop_
_entity_poly.entity_id
_entity_poly.type
_entity_poly.pdbx_seq_one_letter_code
_entity_poly.pdbx_strand_id
1 'polypeptide(L)'
;MKEVLPLINHELVDKAVIQIGEENCPDVVDAIIDFLKNKKIRRAKDSGNETFEKVAAKYGGGYFQQLRPAKIENIFQTPLERLRALIKNDDIVIIYGVRDLNRITKSTRGHYFIGVKKDGVLHLFDGQSGEYLELGSTRSSEYINFIRSKFNKEFKSEEGGGFRFLIVR
;
A
#
# COMPACT_ATOMS: atom_id res chain seq x y z
N MET A 1 -14.67 9.62 4.79
CA MET A 1 -13.68 8.65 4.24
C MET A 1 -13.27 7.64 5.30
N LYS A 2 -12.81 8.07 6.48
CA LYS A 2 -12.32 7.18 7.55
C LYS A 2 -13.33 6.13 8.04
N GLU A 3 -14.62 6.45 8.09
CA GLU A 3 -15.65 5.56 8.66
C GLU A 3 -16.11 4.43 7.72
N VAL A 4 -15.86 4.54 6.41
CA VAL A 4 -16.36 3.56 5.42
C VAL A 4 -15.36 2.44 5.16
N LEU A 5 -14.07 2.72 5.32
CA LEU A 5 -13.02 1.79 4.93
C LEU A 5 -12.89 0.56 5.84
N PRO A 6 -13.15 0.64 7.17
CA PRO A 6 -13.25 -0.56 7.98
C PRO A 6 -14.32 -1.54 7.49
N LEU A 7 -15.40 -1.07 6.84
CA LEU A 7 -16.45 -1.93 6.28
C LEU A 7 -15.99 -2.73 5.05
N ILE A 8 -14.80 -2.45 4.51
CA ILE A 8 -14.23 -3.18 3.38
C ILE A 8 -13.66 -4.52 3.85
N ASN A 9 -12.87 -4.54 4.93
CA ASN A 9 -12.27 -5.79 5.42
C ASN A 9 -12.68 -6.19 6.84
N HIS A 10 -13.69 -5.55 7.43
CA HIS A 10 -14.24 -5.95 8.72
C HIS A 10 -15.73 -6.19 8.64
N GLU A 11 -16.20 -7.12 9.46
CA GLU A 11 -17.61 -7.38 9.67
C GLU A 11 -17.96 -7.43 11.16
N LEU A 12 -19.22 -7.13 11.47
CA LEU A 12 -19.75 -7.23 12.82
C LEU A 12 -20.31 -8.64 13.03
N VAL A 13 -19.64 -9.45 13.83
CA VAL A 13 -20.10 -10.79 14.26
C VAL A 13 -20.27 -10.75 15.76
N ASP A 14 -21.46 -11.04 16.26
CA ASP A 14 -21.76 -11.09 17.70
C ASP A 14 -21.26 -9.87 18.50
N LYS A 15 -21.48 -8.66 17.95
CA LYS A 15 -21.06 -7.36 18.50
C LYS A 15 -19.55 -7.11 18.51
N ALA A 16 -18.74 -8.00 17.95
CA ALA A 16 -17.32 -7.79 17.71
C ALA A 16 -17.06 -7.41 16.25
N VAL A 17 -16.17 -6.45 16.03
CA VAL A 17 -15.66 -6.12 14.69
C VAL A 17 -14.49 -7.07 14.42
N ILE A 18 -14.67 -7.98 13.47
CA ILE A 18 -13.69 -9.01 13.11
C ILE A 18 -13.19 -8.73 11.69
N GLN A 19 -11.90 -8.88 11.48
CA GLN A 19 -11.29 -8.78 10.14
C GLN A 19 -11.62 -10.04 9.33
N ILE A 20 -12.09 -9.87 8.09
CA ILE A 20 -12.58 -10.96 7.22
C ILE A 20 -11.42 -11.90 6.79
N GLY A 21 -10.19 -11.39 6.76
CA GLY A 21 -9.00 -12.20 6.55
C GLY A 21 -7.71 -11.37 6.54
N GLU A 22 -6.58 -12.04 6.76
CA GLU A 22 -5.24 -11.42 6.75
C GLU A 22 -4.49 -11.61 5.41
N GLU A 23 -4.93 -12.55 4.57
CA GLU A 23 -4.25 -12.89 3.31
C GLU A 23 -4.95 -12.32 2.05
N ASN A 24 -5.76 -11.28 2.22
CA ASN A 24 -6.60 -10.73 1.17
C ASN A 24 -6.19 -9.33 0.69
N CYS A 25 -4.95 -8.92 0.96
CA CYS A 25 -4.48 -7.56 0.66
C CYS A 25 -4.74 -7.11 -0.80
N PRO A 26 -4.55 -7.96 -1.82
CA PRO A 26 -4.90 -7.62 -3.21
C PRO A 26 -6.37 -7.24 -3.41
N ASP A 27 -7.32 -7.96 -2.80
CA ASP A 27 -8.74 -7.66 -2.97
C ASP A 27 -9.23 -6.49 -2.12
N VAL A 28 -8.59 -6.25 -0.96
CA VAL A 28 -8.81 -5.03 -0.18
C VAL A 28 -8.35 -3.81 -0.96
N VAL A 29 -7.20 -3.88 -1.64
CA VAL A 29 -6.75 -2.84 -2.58
C VAL A 29 -7.81 -2.58 -3.65
N ASP A 30 -8.35 -3.66 -4.24
CA ASP A 30 -9.40 -3.56 -5.26
C ASP A 30 -10.68 -2.88 -4.74
N ALA A 31 -11.15 -3.27 -3.55
CA ALA A 31 -12.33 -2.68 -2.93
C ALA A 31 -12.13 -1.20 -2.56
N ILE A 32 -10.94 -0.82 -2.10
CA ILE A 32 -10.62 0.58 -1.78
C ILE A 32 -10.58 1.42 -3.06
N ILE A 33 -9.97 0.92 -4.14
CA ILE A 33 -9.92 1.64 -5.42
C ILE A 33 -11.34 1.82 -6.00
N ASP A 34 -12.17 0.79 -5.96
CA ASP A 34 -13.59 0.87 -6.37
C ASP A 34 -14.36 1.93 -5.57
N PHE A 35 -14.15 1.99 -4.26
CA PHE A 35 -14.75 3.02 -3.44
C PHE A 35 -14.23 4.41 -3.80
N LEU A 36 -12.93 4.58 -3.98
CA LEU A 36 -12.32 5.87 -4.29
C LEU A 36 -12.80 6.40 -5.64
N LYS A 37 -12.77 5.58 -6.70
CA LYS A 37 -13.17 5.94 -8.07
C LYS A 37 -14.70 6.02 -8.23
N ASN A 38 -15.42 5.00 -7.77
CA ASN A 38 -16.83 4.77 -8.15
C ASN A 38 -17.82 4.94 -6.99
N LYS A 39 -17.34 5.22 -5.77
CA LYS A 39 -18.16 5.27 -4.53
C LYS A 39 -18.90 3.97 -4.22
N LYS A 40 -18.47 2.85 -4.82
CA LYS A 40 -19.03 1.52 -4.57
C LYS A 40 -18.36 0.92 -3.35
N ILE A 41 -19.17 0.53 -2.36
CA ILE A 41 -18.70 -0.19 -1.18
C ILE A 41 -18.91 -1.67 -1.45
N ARG A 42 -17.85 -2.46 -1.32
CA ARG A 42 -17.91 -3.92 -1.33
C ARG A 42 -17.02 -4.49 -0.24
N ARG A 43 -17.40 -5.64 0.31
CA ARG A 43 -16.53 -6.39 1.20
C ARG A 43 -15.41 -7.03 0.40
N ALA A 44 -14.23 -7.11 0.99
CA ALA A 44 -13.12 -7.87 0.47
C ALA A 44 -13.41 -9.36 0.61
N LYS A 45 -13.04 -10.13 -0.41
CA LYS A 45 -13.05 -11.59 -0.39
C LYS A 45 -11.66 -12.09 -0.07
N ASP A 46 -11.57 -13.32 0.43
CA ASP A 46 -10.28 -14.00 0.50
C ASP A 46 -9.72 -14.17 -0.92
N SER A 47 -8.53 -13.61 -1.17
CA SER A 47 -7.88 -13.63 -2.48
C SER A 47 -6.66 -14.55 -2.51
N GLY A 48 -6.25 -15.08 -1.35
CA GLY A 48 -4.92 -15.62 -1.17
C GLY A 48 -3.82 -14.59 -1.48
N ASN A 49 -2.58 -14.94 -1.17
CA ASN A 49 -1.39 -14.11 -1.39
C ASN A 49 -1.11 -13.87 -2.91
N GLU A 50 -1.96 -13.12 -3.63
CA GLU A 50 -1.72 -12.81 -5.05
C GLU A 50 -0.43 -12.00 -5.21
N THR A 51 0.33 -12.34 -6.24
CA THR A 51 1.60 -11.66 -6.53
C THR A 51 1.36 -10.25 -7.07
N PHE A 52 2.34 -9.36 -6.89
CA PHE A 52 2.22 -7.97 -7.32
C PHE A 52 2.12 -7.82 -8.83
N GLU A 53 2.58 -8.79 -9.61
CA GLU A 53 2.39 -8.83 -11.07
C GLU A 53 0.91 -8.99 -11.44
N LYS A 54 0.16 -9.83 -10.71
CA LYS A 54 -1.29 -9.98 -10.92
C LYS A 54 -2.04 -8.71 -10.57
N VAL A 55 -1.69 -8.06 -9.46
CA VAL A 55 -2.24 -6.75 -9.08
C VAL A 55 -1.95 -5.72 -10.17
N ALA A 56 -0.72 -5.67 -10.67
CA ALA A 56 -0.33 -4.69 -11.67
C ALA A 56 -1.06 -4.86 -13.01
N ALA A 57 -1.36 -6.10 -13.40
CA ALA A 57 -2.16 -6.41 -14.58
C ALA A 57 -3.58 -5.82 -14.51
N LYS A 58 -4.22 -5.80 -13.33
CA LYS A 58 -5.57 -5.26 -13.13
C LYS A 58 -5.67 -3.75 -13.36
N TYR A 59 -4.62 -3.00 -13.05
CA TYR A 59 -4.64 -1.53 -13.05
C TYR A 59 -3.98 -0.88 -14.27
N GLY A 60 -4.18 -1.49 -15.43
CA GLY A 60 -3.79 -0.93 -16.73
C GLY A 60 -2.44 -1.41 -17.27
N GLY A 61 -2.01 -2.63 -16.92
CA GLY A 61 -0.83 -3.29 -17.50
C GLY A 61 0.53 -2.69 -17.08
N GLY A 62 0.54 -1.83 -16.05
CA GLY A 62 1.76 -1.19 -15.58
C GLY A 62 2.69 -2.15 -14.83
N TYR A 63 3.93 -1.72 -14.63
CA TYR A 63 4.89 -2.37 -13.74
C TYR A 63 5.09 -1.48 -12.51
N PHE A 64 5.17 -2.13 -11.36
CA PHE A 64 5.53 -1.51 -10.10
C PHE A 64 6.90 -0.82 -10.24
N GLN A 65 6.91 0.51 -10.23
CA GLN A 65 8.11 1.33 -10.33
C GLN A 65 8.82 1.37 -8.99
N GLN A 66 10.14 1.20 -8.98
CA GLN A 66 10.91 1.25 -7.75
C GLN A 66 11.11 2.70 -7.29
N LEU A 67 10.88 2.93 -6.00
CA LEU A 67 11.06 4.22 -5.35
C LEU A 67 12.10 4.11 -4.24
N ARG A 68 13.28 4.66 -4.54
CA ARG A 68 14.45 4.65 -3.66
C ARG A 68 14.50 5.93 -2.83
N PRO A 69 15.00 5.91 -1.58
CA PRO A 69 15.36 7.16 -0.90
C PRO A 69 16.46 7.90 -1.70
N ALA A 70 16.53 9.21 -1.56
CA ALA A 70 17.54 10.04 -2.23
C ALA A 70 17.94 11.23 -1.37
N LYS A 71 19.10 11.83 -1.64
CA LYS A 71 19.44 13.18 -1.16
C LYS A 71 19.23 14.16 -2.29
N ILE A 72 18.40 15.18 -2.09
CA ILE A 72 18.18 16.29 -3.01
C ILE A 72 18.67 17.53 -2.30
N GLU A 73 19.64 18.25 -2.87
CA GLU A 73 20.24 19.45 -2.24
C GLU A 73 20.73 19.18 -0.80
N ASN A 74 21.36 18.02 -0.58
CA ASN A 74 21.80 17.51 0.73
C ASN A 74 20.70 17.19 1.76
N ILE A 75 19.41 17.36 1.42
CA ILE A 75 18.28 16.97 2.27
C ILE A 75 17.89 15.53 1.94
N PHE A 76 17.85 14.66 2.95
CA PHE A 76 17.39 13.28 2.80
C PHE A 76 15.88 13.25 2.57
N GLN A 77 15.46 12.63 1.48
CA GLN A 77 14.08 12.43 1.07
C GLN A 77 13.73 10.94 1.18
N THR A 78 12.72 10.64 1.97
CA THR A 78 12.13 9.31 2.06
C THR A 78 11.43 8.93 0.74
N PRO A 79 11.21 7.63 0.47
CA PRO A 79 10.43 7.23 -0.69
C PRO A 79 9.04 7.87 -0.72
N LEU A 80 8.32 7.96 0.41
CA LEU A 80 6.97 8.55 0.43
C LEU A 80 6.96 10.04 0.09
N GLU A 81 7.96 10.79 0.54
CA GLU A 81 8.12 12.20 0.16
C GLU A 81 8.37 12.35 -1.34
N ARG A 82 9.22 11.47 -1.91
CA ARG A 82 9.43 11.42 -3.36
C ARG A 82 8.15 11.05 -4.10
N LEU A 83 7.38 10.08 -3.60
CA LEU A 83 6.10 9.68 -4.21
C LEU A 83 5.13 10.86 -4.27
N ARG A 84 4.99 11.57 -3.15
CA ARG A 84 4.13 12.77 -3.03
C ARG A 84 4.54 13.85 -4.03
N ALA A 85 5.84 14.02 -4.29
CA ALA A 85 6.34 14.96 -5.29
C ALA A 85 6.08 14.51 -6.74
N LEU A 86 6.12 13.20 -7.01
CA LEU A 86 5.98 12.63 -8.35
C LEU A 86 4.53 12.60 -8.86
N ILE A 87 3.56 12.31 -7.99
CA ILE A 87 2.16 12.15 -8.40
C ILE A 87 1.37 13.46 -8.37
N LYS A 88 0.32 13.54 -9.19
CA LYS A 88 -0.60 14.68 -9.27
C LYS A 88 -1.66 14.61 -8.17
N ASN A 89 -2.31 15.74 -7.88
CA ASN A 89 -3.51 15.70 -7.04
C ASN A 89 -4.57 14.81 -7.72
N ASP A 90 -5.30 14.08 -6.88
CA ASP A 90 -6.29 13.05 -7.20
C ASP A 90 -5.75 11.76 -7.85
N ASP A 91 -4.42 11.64 -8.04
CA ASP A 91 -3.82 10.36 -8.41
C ASP A 91 -4.00 9.36 -7.27
N ILE A 92 -4.45 8.15 -7.64
CA ILE A 92 -4.48 6.97 -6.78
C ILE A 92 -3.25 6.12 -7.13
N VAL A 93 -2.53 5.67 -6.10
CA VAL A 93 -1.36 4.82 -6.23
C VAL A 93 -1.49 3.58 -5.38
N ILE A 94 -1.04 2.44 -5.91
CA ILE A 94 -0.82 1.23 -5.12
C ILE A 94 0.66 1.20 -4.76
N ILE A 95 0.98 0.98 -3.50
CA ILE A 95 2.34 0.92 -2.97
C ILE A 95 2.56 -0.48 -2.44
N TYR A 96 3.67 -1.10 -2.80
CA TYR A 96 4.07 -2.42 -2.31
C TYR A 96 5.40 -2.31 -1.58
N GLY A 97 5.41 -2.67 -0.31
CA GLY A 97 6.61 -2.82 0.50
C GLY A 97 7.04 -4.27 0.57
N VAL A 98 8.26 -4.60 0.14
CA VAL A 98 8.83 -5.95 0.30
C VAL A 98 9.16 -6.19 1.78
N ARG A 99 8.67 -7.30 2.33
CA ARG A 99 8.98 -7.79 3.68
C ARG A 99 10.04 -8.89 3.64
N ASP A 100 9.88 -9.87 2.75
CA ASP A 100 10.78 -11.01 2.59
C ASP A 100 11.14 -11.24 1.11
N LEU A 101 12.35 -11.76 0.87
CA LEU A 101 12.82 -12.23 -0.43
C LEU A 101 13.33 -13.65 -0.29
N ASN A 102 12.77 -14.55 -1.07
CA ASN A 102 13.37 -15.85 -1.28
C ASN A 102 14.57 -15.68 -2.21
N ARG A 103 15.79 -15.86 -1.68
CA ARG A 103 17.03 -15.65 -2.45
C ARG A 103 17.26 -16.67 -3.56
N ILE A 104 16.61 -17.84 -3.48
CA ILE A 104 16.72 -18.94 -4.43
C ILE A 104 15.78 -18.69 -5.61
N THR A 105 14.48 -18.49 -5.33
CA THR A 105 13.46 -18.29 -6.38
C THR A 105 13.34 -16.84 -6.84
N LYS A 106 13.98 -15.91 -6.14
CA LYS A 106 13.83 -14.45 -6.30
C LYS A 106 12.40 -13.93 -6.08
N SER A 107 11.50 -14.74 -5.50
CA SER A 107 10.15 -14.30 -5.16
C SER A 107 10.15 -13.40 -3.94
N THR A 108 9.22 -12.43 -3.90
CA THR A 108 9.07 -11.50 -2.76
C THR A 108 7.73 -11.69 -2.07
N ARG A 109 7.71 -11.59 -0.75
CA ARG A 109 6.50 -11.41 0.06
C ARG A 109 6.53 -10.00 0.63
N GLY A 110 5.38 -9.35 0.70
CA GLY A 110 5.31 -7.95 1.07
C GLY A 110 3.93 -7.54 1.50
N HIS A 111 3.72 -6.24 1.59
CA HIS A 111 2.50 -5.62 2.07
C HIS A 111 2.07 -4.48 1.15
N TYR A 112 0.78 -4.35 0.92
CA TYR A 112 0.22 -3.31 0.07
C TYR A 112 -0.30 -2.14 0.89
N PHE A 113 -0.24 -0.97 0.28
CA PHE A 113 -0.88 0.25 0.75
C PHE A 113 -1.49 0.96 -0.45
N ILE A 114 -2.51 1.77 -0.20
CA ILE A 114 -3.10 2.64 -1.21
C ILE A 114 -2.73 4.08 -0.82
N GLY A 115 -2.21 4.84 -1.77
CA GLY A 115 -1.99 6.27 -1.63
C GLY A 115 -2.95 7.07 -2.48
N VAL A 116 -3.41 8.21 -1.97
CA VAL A 116 -4.13 9.22 -2.75
C VAL A 116 -3.54 10.57 -2.43
N LYS A 117 -3.13 11.33 -3.45
CA LYS A 117 -2.71 12.70 -3.21
C LYS A 117 -3.92 13.63 -3.29
N LYS A 118 -4.17 14.40 -2.25
CA LYS A 118 -5.23 15.42 -2.25
C LYS A 118 -4.72 16.68 -1.59
N ASP A 119 -4.97 17.82 -2.21
CA ASP A 119 -4.54 19.14 -1.71
C ASP A 119 -3.03 19.17 -1.35
N GLY A 120 -2.21 18.48 -2.14
CA GLY A 120 -0.75 18.40 -1.91
C GLY A 120 -0.30 17.43 -0.82
N VAL A 121 -1.23 16.79 -0.12
CA VAL A 121 -1.01 15.81 0.95
C VAL A 121 -1.17 14.39 0.42
N LEU A 122 -0.25 13.50 0.78
CA LEU A 122 -0.37 12.07 0.48
C LEU A 122 -1.13 11.38 1.61
N HIS A 123 -2.35 10.96 1.31
CA HIS A 123 -3.21 10.14 2.17
C HIS A 123 -2.88 8.68 1.94
N LEU A 124 -2.70 7.91 3.00
CA LEU A 124 -2.37 6.49 2.91
C LEU A 124 -3.44 5.64 3.57
N PHE A 125 -3.69 4.47 2.98
CA PHE A 125 -4.60 3.47 3.49
C PHE A 125 -3.87 2.14 3.54
N ASP A 126 -4.06 1.40 4.63
CA ASP A 126 -3.51 0.06 4.77
C ASP A 126 -4.20 -0.90 3.78
N GLY A 127 -3.40 -1.65 3.03
CA GLY A 127 -3.93 -2.57 2.02
C GLY A 127 -4.45 -3.88 2.60
N GLN A 128 -4.40 -4.10 3.91
CA GLN A 128 -4.98 -5.27 4.58
C GLN A 128 -6.17 -4.85 5.45
N SER A 129 -6.03 -3.91 6.37
CA SER A 129 -7.13 -3.49 7.23
C SER A 129 -8.08 -2.47 6.56
N GLY A 130 -7.62 -1.78 5.52
CA GLY A 130 -8.31 -0.65 4.92
C GLY A 130 -8.27 0.62 5.78
N GLU A 131 -7.55 0.61 6.90
CA GLU A 131 -7.52 1.75 7.80
C GLU A 131 -6.80 2.95 7.17
N TYR A 132 -7.31 4.15 7.46
CA TYR A 132 -6.63 5.38 7.11
C TYR A 132 -5.42 5.59 8.01
N LEU A 133 -4.27 5.82 7.40
CA LEU A 133 -3.00 5.98 8.09
C LEU A 133 -2.68 7.46 8.26
N GLU A 134 -2.89 7.95 9.48
CA GLU A 134 -2.43 9.27 9.90
C GLU A 134 -0.93 9.24 10.20
N LEU A 135 -0.13 9.87 9.33
CA LEU A 135 1.34 9.93 9.43
C LEU A 135 1.86 10.45 10.79
N GLY A 136 1.10 11.30 11.48
CA GLY A 136 1.49 11.87 12.78
C GLY A 136 1.00 11.12 14.02
N SER A 137 -0.01 10.24 13.90
CA SER A 137 -0.71 9.64 15.06
C SER A 137 -0.81 8.11 15.01
N THR A 138 -0.55 7.48 13.86
CA THR A 138 -0.66 6.02 13.70
C THR A 138 0.54 5.33 14.36
N ARG A 139 0.29 4.70 15.51
CA ARG A 139 1.29 4.07 16.37
C ARG A 139 1.54 2.58 16.08
N SER A 140 1.06 2.02 14.97
CA SER A 140 1.36 0.62 14.68
C SER A 140 2.85 0.46 14.32
N SER A 141 3.48 -0.55 14.91
CA SER A 141 4.90 -0.88 14.67
C SER A 141 5.15 -1.16 13.18
N GLU A 142 4.17 -1.78 12.50
CA GLU A 142 4.21 -2.03 11.07
C GLU A 142 4.23 -0.75 10.24
N TYR A 143 3.44 0.26 10.60
CA TYR A 143 3.44 1.54 9.88
C TYR A 143 4.75 2.32 10.06
N ILE A 144 5.28 2.36 11.28
CA ILE A 144 6.60 2.95 11.54
C ILE A 144 7.67 2.19 10.76
N ASN A 145 7.55 0.87 10.64
CA ASN A 145 8.46 0.05 9.85
C ASN A 145 8.29 0.28 8.34
N PHE A 146 7.08 0.57 7.87
CA PHE A 146 6.79 0.98 6.50
C PHE A 146 7.45 2.34 6.20
N ILE A 147 7.11 3.42 6.90
CA ILE A 147 7.69 4.74 6.63
C ILE A 147 9.22 4.73 6.68
N ARG A 148 9.78 4.08 7.71
CA ARG A 148 11.23 4.03 7.90
C ARG A 148 11.92 3.03 6.97
N SER A 149 11.18 2.39 6.07
CA SER A 149 11.70 1.34 5.20
C SER A 149 12.45 0.27 6.02
N LYS A 150 11.99 -0.02 7.25
CA LYS A 150 12.62 -1.00 8.15
C LYS A 150 12.32 -2.44 7.74
N PHE A 151 11.25 -2.67 6.97
CA PHE A 151 11.05 -3.93 6.24
C PHE A 151 12.14 -4.18 5.17
N ASN A 152 12.93 -3.15 4.86
CA ASN A 152 13.95 -3.13 3.82
C ASN A 152 15.39 -3.16 4.36
N LYS A 153 15.62 -3.34 5.68
CA LYS A 153 16.93 -3.12 6.32
C LYS A 153 18.08 -3.95 5.75
N GLU A 154 17.79 -5.09 5.13
CA GLU A 154 18.80 -5.99 4.56
C GLU A 154 18.92 -5.90 3.03
N PHE A 155 18.14 -5.03 2.38
CA PHE A 155 18.01 -5.02 0.94
C PHE A 155 18.82 -3.91 0.28
N LYS A 156 19.74 -4.28 -0.62
CA LYS A 156 20.25 -3.34 -1.62
C LYS A 156 19.19 -3.10 -2.69
N SER A 157 19.27 -1.94 -3.34
CA SER A 157 18.27 -1.53 -4.32
C SER A 157 18.14 -2.45 -5.55
N GLU A 158 19.16 -3.26 -5.80
CA GLU A 158 19.20 -4.32 -6.81
C GLU A 158 18.54 -5.64 -6.35
N GLU A 159 18.31 -5.81 -5.05
CA GLU A 159 17.70 -7.00 -4.43
C GLU A 159 16.19 -6.83 -4.18
N GLY A 160 15.58 -5.79 -4.74
CA GLY A 160 14.19 -5.44 -4.48
C GLY A 160 14.00 -4.46 -3.32
N GLY A 161 15.09 -3.93 -2.76
CA GLY A 161 15.08 -2.94 -1.69
C GLY A 161 14.40 -1.63 -2.09
N GLY A 162 13.33 -1.27 -1.39
CA GLY A 162 12.58 -0.02 -1.60
C GLY A 162 11.07 -0.24 -1.58
N PHE A 163 10.31 0.85 -1.70
CA PHE A 163 8.90 0.74 -2.07
C PHE A 163 8.81 0.60 -3.57
N ARG A 164 7.83 -0.17 -4.01
CA ARG A 164 7.40 -0.09 -5.39
C ARG A 164 6.04 0.59 -5.42
N PHE A 165 5.76 1.34 -6.48
CA PHE A 165 4.46 1.95 -6.65
C PHE A 165 3.92 1.75 -8.07
N LEU A 166 2.61 1.78 -8.19
CA LEU A 166 1.88 1.74 -9.44
C LEU A 166 0.82 2.84 -9.39
N ILE A 167 0.83 3.75 -10.36
CA ILE A 167 -0.25 4.72 -10.52
C ILE A 167 -1.43 4.02 -11.16
N VAL A 168 -2.59 4.09 -10.50
CA VAL A 168 -3.84 3.50 -10.98
C VAL A 168 -4.37 4.37 -12.11
N ARG A 169 -4.54 3.78 -13.30
CA ARG A 169 -5.17 4.44 -14.46
C ARG A 169 -6.63 4.04 -14.59
#